data_AF-A0A536B518-F1
#
_entry.id   AF-A0A536B518-F1
#
_cell.length_a   1.000
_cell.length_b   1.000
_cell.length_c   1.000
_cell.angle_alpha   90.00
_cell.angle_beta   90.00
_cell.angle_gamma   90.00
#
_symmetry.space_group_name_H-M   'P 1'
#
loop_
_entity.id
_entity.type
_entity.pdbx_description
1 polymer ?
#
loop_
_entity_poly.entity_id
_entity_poly.type
_entity_poly.pdbx_seq_one_letter_code
_entity_poly.pdbx_strand_id
1 'polypeptide(L)'
;MIHRVARLPRRLLFRPHLALLLFGSLSLISGWLWFGTGLFLGRGSGLTVWACSFVATVIAALTLLRRRLQLGGLLVLVVATVVVPTLALIALRWNTGAPILMHDGAYQTEEAIRLLLGGLDPYGVDYTTTSMRLWHWYVNTPIDPSLYHYVYPPAVFLLPLPAYALAHSVGVPFDVRLVDLLVALVAAVAIIKLPWRWEWRYLVLAALFLDPFFYLAQGRNDILFLAPIVLGVLAWERDRPMLAALAFGAAAAFKPFAVFLLPLLALLVWRRSRAERWSTARQLSVLAGLILPGLLTIAPFFLWNPGAYWADTVSFVSGSDPHRYPIQGYGFSEILLLLKIIPSPGAYFPFAILQALGTLPV
;
A
#
# COMPACT_ATOMS: atom_id res chain seq x y z
N MET A 1 -40.70 -7.29 -6.61
CA MET A 1 -39.69 -8.32 -6.26
C MET A 1 -38.24 -7.83 -6.47
N ILE A 2 -37.94 -7.15 -7.58
CA ILE A 2 -36.63 -6.58 -7.93
C ILE A 2 -36.04 -5.64 -6.84
N HIS A 3 -36.87 -4.79 -6.22
CA HIS A 3 -36.44 -3.91 -5.12
C HIS A 3 -36.03 -4.62 -3.82
N ARG A 4 -36.48 -5.87 -3.58
CA ARG A 4 -36.04 -6.66 -2.42
C ARG A 4 -34.69 -7.34 -2.69
N VAL A 5 -34.49 -7.84 -3.92
CA VAL A 5 -33.23 -8.43 -4.39
C VAL A 5 -32.11 -7.39 -4.46
N ALA A 6 -32.39 -6.17 -4.93
CA ALA A 6 -31.42 -5.07 -4.93
C ALA A 6 -30.94 -4.65 -3.53
N ARG A 7 -31.70 -4.98 -2.46
CA ARG A 7 -31.33 -4.70 -1.07
C ARG A 7 -30.65 -5.88 -0.36
N LEU A 8 -30.63 -7.07 -0.96
CA LEU A 8 -29.97 -8.25 -0.38
C LEU A 8 -28.46 -8.03 -0.15
N PRO A 9 -27.69 -7.50 -1.13
CA PRO A 9 -26.27 -7.21 -0.94
C PRO A 9 -26.05 -6.24 0.23
N ARG A 10 -26.90 -5.20 0.34
CA ARG A 10 -26.84 -4.23 1.44
C ARG A 10 -27.12 -4.84 2.82
N ARG A 11 -27.94 -5.90 2.89
CA ARG A 11 -28.32 -6.57 4.14
C ARG A 11 -27.36 -7.67 4.56
N LEU A 12 -26.74 -8.32 3.58
CA LEU A 12 -25.85 -9.46 3.77
C LEU A 12 -24.39 -9.02 3.82
N LEU A 13 -23.84 -8.37 2.79
CA LEU A 13 -22.39 -8.17 2.66
C LEU A 13 -21.77 -7.15 3.63
N PHE A 14 -22.55 -6.19 4.14
CA PHE A 14 -22.03 -5.11 4.98
C PHE A 14 -22.34 -5.33 6.46
N ARG A 15 -21.95 -6.48 6.98
CA ARG A 15 -22.10 -6.83 8.39
C ARG A 15 -20.74 -7.03 9.06
N PRO A 16 -20.48 -6.40 10.22
CA PRO A 16 -19.23 -6.56 10.96
C PRO A 16 -18.83 -8.02 11.23
N HIS A 17 -19.80 -8.91 11.51
CA HIS A 17 -19.52 -10.32 11.76
C HIS A 17 -19.02 -11.06 10.51
N LEU A 18 -19.48 -10.70 9.31
CA LEU A 18 -18.98 -11.32 8.07
C LEU A 18 -17.60 -10.79 7.70
N ALA A 19 -17.32 -9.50 7.92
CA ALA A 19 -15.97 -8.99 7.73
C ALA A 19 -14.98 -9.61 8.72
N LEU A 20 -15.38 -9.80 9.99
CA LEU A 20 -14.54 -10.52 10.95
C LEU A 20 -14.35 -11.98 10.53
N LEU A 21 -15.42 -12.66 10.11
CA LEU A 21 -15.31 -14.04 9.65
C LEU A 21 -14.40 -14.16 8.43
N LEU A 22 -14.52 -13.28 7.44
CA LEU A 22 -13.72 -13.31 6.23
C LEU A 22 -12.28 -12.88 6.52
N PHE A 23 -12.07 -11.60 6.85
CA PHE A 23 -10.73 -11.04 6.98
C PHE A 23 -10.01 -11.51 8.25
N GLY A 24 -10.72 -11.74 9.35
CA GLY A 24 -10.13 -12.33 10.56
C GLY A 24 -9.64 -13.76 10.32
N SER A 25 -10.42 -14.61 9.66
CA SER A 25 -9.98 -15.98 9.34
C SER A 25 -8.84 -16.00 8.34
N LEU A 26 -8.90 -15.18 7.28
CA LEU A 26 -7.81 -15.04 6.31
C LEU A 26 -6.52 -14.55 6.96
N SER A 27 -6.60 -13.55 7.86
CA SER A 27 -5.47 -13.10 8.68
C SER A 27 -4.89 -14.21 9.55
N LEU A 28 -5.72 -15.00 10.22
CA LEU A 28 -5.26 -16.11 11.07
C LEU A 28 -4.57 -17.22 10.26
N ILE A 29 -5.13 -17.58 9.11
CA ILE A 29 -4.55 -18.57 8.19
C ILE A 29 -3.20 -18.06 7.67
N SER A 30 -3.16 -16.83 7.18
CA SER A 30 -1.93 -16.19 6.71
C SER A 30 -0.88 -16.13 7.83
N GLY A 31 -1.26 -15.65 9.03
CA GLY A 31 -0.37 -15.59 10.18
C GLY A 31 0.13 -16.97 10.65
N TRP A 32 -0.68 -18.02 10.51
CA TRP A 32 -0.23 -19.39 10.77
C TRP A 32 0.89 -19.79 9.81
N LEU A 33 0.66 -19.60 8.50
CA LEU A 33 1.61 -19.95 7.45
C LEU A 33 2.95 -19.23 7.62
N TRP A 34 2.90 -17.91 7.83
CA TRP A 34 4.09 -17.07 7.90
C TRP A 34 4.78 -17.08 9.27
N PHE A 35 4.09 -17.33 10.37
CA PHE A 35 4.68 -17.21 11.71
C PHE A 35 4.43 -18.44 12.57
N GLY A 36 3.19 -18.92 12.61
CA GLY A 36 2.77 -20.02 13.49
C GLY A 36 3.50 -21.35 13.23
N THR A 37 3.90 -21.62 12.00
CA THR A 37 4.74 -22.79 11.64
C THR A 37 6.14 -22.75 12.24
N GLY A 38 6.59 -21.56 12.67
CA GLY A 38 7.94 -21.32 13.16
C GLY A 38 8.99 -21.16 12.05
N LEU A 39 8.58 -21.11 10.78
CA LEU A 39 9.49 -21.01 9.63
C LEU A 39 10.40 -19.77 9.69
N PHE A 40 9.88 -18.64 10.18
CA PHE A 40 10.61 -17.36 10.14
C PHE A 40 10.94 -16.78 11.52
N LEU A 41 10.03 -16.90 12.49
CA LEU A 41 10.23 -16.40 13.87
C LEU A 41 10.70 -17.49 14.85
N GLY A 42 10.92 -18.72 14.37
CA GLY A 42 11.14 -19.88 15.23
C GLY A 42 9.85 -20.38 15.89
N ARG A 43 9.81 -21.66 16.29
CA ARG A 43 8.58 -22.32 16.77
C ARG A 43 7.95 -21.63 17.99
N GLY A 44 8.74 -21.22 18.98
CA GLY A 44 8.22 -20.61 20.21
C GLY A 44 7.62 -19.22 19.98
N SER A 45 8.41 -18.29 19.45
CA SER A 45 7.97 -16.91 19.20
C SER A 45 6.87 -16.86 18.13
N GLY A 46 7.00 -17.66 17.06
CA GLY A 46 6.00 -17.78 16.01
C GLY A 46 4.63 -18.26 16.52
N LEU A 47 4.62 -19.33 17.32
CA LEU A 47 3.40 -19.83 17.96
C LEU A 47 2.78 -18.80 18.91
N THR A 48 3.61 -18.06 19.65
CA THR A 48 3.15 -17.01 20.58
C THR A 48 2.46 -15.87 19.84
N VAL A 49 3.08 -15.35 18.79
CA VAL A 49 2.52 -14.27 17.95
C VAL A 49 1.18 -14.71 17.33
N TRP A 50 1.12 -15.95 16.83
CA TRP A 50 -0.11 -16.51 16.28
C TRP A 50 -1.20 -16.71 17.35
N ALA A 51 -0.84 -17.23 18.54
CA ALA A 51 -1.77 -17.41 19.65
C ALA A 51 -2.35 -16.07 20.13
N CYS A 52 -1.56 -15.00 20.17
CA CYS A 52 -2.04 -13.65 20.45
C CYS A 52 -3.12 -13.22 19.42
N SER A 53 -2.88 -13.47 18.13
CA SER A 53 -3.84 -13.18 17.05
C SER A 53 -5.14 -13.99 17.20
N PHE A 54 -5.03 -15.25 17.57
CA PHE A 54 -6.18 -16.13 17.82
C PHE A 54 -7.02 -15.62 18.99
N VAL A 55 -6.39 -15.34 20.14
CA VAL A 55 -7.08 -14.79 21.32
C VAL A 55 -7.74 -13.46 20.99
N ALA A 56 -7.04 -12.57 20.28
CA ALA A 56 -7.60 -11.30 19.84
C ALA A 56 -8.81 -11.45 18.90
N THR A 57 -8.82 -12.50 18.06
CA THR A 57 -9.96 -12.83 17.20
C THR A 57 -11.17 -13.25 18.03
N VAL A 58 -10.97 -14.07 19.07
CA VAL A 58 -12.03 -14.44 20.02
C VAL A 58 -12.56 -13.20 20.74
N ILE A 59 -11.69 -12.29 21.19
CA ILE A 59 -12.09 -11.02 21.81
C ILE A 59 -12.93 -10.18 20.83
N ALA A 60 -12.50 -10.02 19.58
CA ALA A 60 -13.25 -9.29 18.56
C ALA A 60 -14.63 -9.94 18.31
N ALA A 61 -14.72 -11.26 18.25
CA ALA A 61 -15.98 -11.97 18.11
C ALA A 61 -16.91 -11.75 19.32
N LEU A 62 -16.38 -11.85 20.54
CA LEU A 62 -17.15 -11.65 21.77
C LEU A 62 -17.68 -10.22 21.91
N THR A 63 -16.87 -9.21 21.55
CA THR A 63 -17.31 -7.80 21.56
C THR A 63 -18.41 -7.53 20.54
N LEU A 64 -18.35 -8.15 19.35
CA LEU A 64 -19.43 -8.11 18.36
C LEU A 64 -20.71 -8.78 18.88
N LEU A 65 -20.61 -9.99 19.46
CA LEU A 65 -21.76 -10.73 19.99
C LEU A 65 -22.43 -9.97 21.14
N ARG A 66 -21.65 -9.42 22.06
CA ARG A 66 -22.12 -8.63 23.21
C ARG A 66 -22.57 -7.21 22.84
N ARG A 67 -22.35 -6.79 21.59
CA ARG A 67 -22.66 -5.45 21.07
C ARG A 67 -22.07 -4.31 21.92
N ARG A 68 -20.89 -4.52 22.50
CA ARG A 68 -20.17 -3.55 23.32
C ARG A 68 -18.70 -3.55 22.92
N LEU A 69 -18.10 -2.36 22.83
CA LEU A 69 -16.67 -2.17 22.52
C LEU A 69 -16.23 -2.83 21.20
N GLN A 70 -17.11 -2.91 20.20
CA GLN A 70 -16.86 -3.60 18.93
C GLN A 70 -15.60 -3.11 18.21
N LEU A 71 -15.43 -1.79 18.12
CA LEU A 71 -14.23 -1.18 17.53
C LEU A 71 -12.98 -1.41 18.40
N GLY A 72 -13.15 -1.50 19.72
CA GLY A 72 -12.06 -1.86 20.62
C GLY A 72 -11.59 -3.30 20.41
N GLY A 73 -12.52 -4.26 20.27
CA GLY A 73 -12.19 -5.64 19.93
C GLY A 73 -11.48 -5.78 18.59
N LEU A 74 -11.93 -5.04 17.57
CA LEU A 74 -11.23 -5.00 16.27
C LEU A 74 -9.83 -4.38 16.38
N LEU A 75 -9.66 -3.32 17.16
CA LEU A 75 -8.35 -2.71 17.38
C LEU A 75 -7.37 -3.69 18.03
N VAL A 76 -7.81 -4.42 19.06
CA VAL A 76 -7.00 -5.48 19.70
C VAL A 76 -6.59 -6.54 18.67
N LEU A 77 -7.52 -6.93 17.78
CA LEU A 77 -7.23 -7.85 16.70
C LEU A 77 -6.18 -7.29 15.73
N VAL A 78 -6.36 -6.07 15.21
CA VAL A 78 -5.40 -5.43 14.30
C VAL A 78 -4.01 -5.30 14.95
N VAL A 79 -3.94 -4.93 16.23
CA VAL A 79 -2.66 -4.86 16.93
C VAL A 79 -2.00 -6.24 16.98
N ALA A 80 -2.75 -7.29 17.33
CA ALA A 80 -2.21 -8.64 17.44
C ALA A 80 -1.80 -9.25 16.10
N THR A 81 -2.55 -8.99 15.00
CA THR A 81 -2.31 -9.61 13.69
C THR A 81 -1.41 -8.80 12.78
N VAL A 82 -1.26 -7.49 13.02
CA VAL A 82 -0.48 -6.59 12.16
C VAL A 82 0.71 -6.04 12.92
N VAL A 83 0.47 -5.29 14.00
CA VAL A 83 1.54 -4.54 14.68
C VAL A 83 2.52 -5.48 15.35
N VAL A 84 2.04 -6.44 16.15
CA VAL A 84 2.89 -7.41 16.85
C VAL A 84 3.81 -8.21 15.91
N PRO A 85 3.32 -8.88 14.84
CA PRO A 85 4.20 -9.58 13.91
C PRO A 85 5.15 -8.64 13.16
N THR A 86 4.73 -7.42 12.82
CA THR A 86 5.61 -6.43 12.18
C THR A 86 6.78 -6.09 13.11
N LEU A 87 6.50 -5.75 14.38
CA LEU A 87 7.53 -5.43 15.36
C LEU A 87 8.44 -6.63 15.67
N ALA A 88 7.89 -7.85 15.69
CA ALA A 88 8.68 -9.08 15.88
C ALA A 88 9.68 -9.29 14.72
N LEU A 89 9.26 -9.07 13.47
CA LEU A 89 10.14 -9.16 12.30
C LEU A 89 11.17 -8.02 12.24
N ILE A 90 10.81 -6.81 12.68
CA ILE A 90 11.76 -5.69 12.81
C ILE A 90 12.82 -6.03 13.86
N ALA A 91 12.41 -6.51 15.04
CA ALA A 91 13.33 -6.93 16.09
C ALA A 91 14.23 -8.08 15.62
N LEU A 92 13.69 -9.06 14.88
CA LEU A 92 14.49 -10.13 14.28
C LEU A 92 15.55 -9.55 13.33
N ARG A 93 15.18 -8.62 12.45
CA ARG A 93 16.11 -7.97 11.52
C ARG A 93 17.18 -7.18 12.25
N TRP A 94 16.83 -6.42 13.28
CA TRP A 94 17.81 -5.66 14.07
C TRP A 94 18.82 -6.56 14.80
N ASN A 95 18.39 -7.76 15.23
CA ASN A 95 19.28 -8.72 15.88
C ASN A 95 20.15 -9.53 14.91
N THR A 96 19.66 -9.80 13.69
CA THR A 96 20.32 -10.72 12.75
C THR A 96 20.95 -10.03 11.54
N GLY A 97 20.58 -8.78 11.25
CA GLY A 97 20.92 -8.07 10.02
C GLY A 97 20.18 -8.55 8.78
N ALA A 98 19.46 -9.68 8.85
CA ALA A 98 18.86 -10.32 7.69
C ALA A 98 17.45 -9.75 7.38
N PRO A 99 17.16 -9.33 6.13
CA PRO A 99 15.86 -8.81 5.72
C PRO A 99 14.84 -9.93 5.47
N ILE A 100 14.71 -10.88 6.41
CA ILE A 100 13.82 -12.05 6.29
C ILE A 100 12.36 -11.61 6.28
N LEU A 101 11.58 -12.10 5.32
CA LEU A 101 10.18 -11.71 5.06
C LEU A 101 9.95 -10.21 4.84
N MET A 102 11.00 -9.39 4.74
CA MET A 102 10.85 -8.03 4.28
C MET A 102 10.55 -8.06 2.79
N HIS A 103 9.61 -7.23 2.33
CA HIS A 103 9.31 -7.05 0.93
C HIS A 103 10.52 -6.39 0.25
N ASP A 104 10.88 -6.84 -0.94
CA ASP A 104 11.98 -6.29 -1.74
C ASP A 104 11.84 -4.77 -1.90
N GLY A 105 10.66 -4.28 -2.26
CA GLY A 105 10.40 -2.85 -2.41
C GLY A 105 10.65 -2.04 -1.15
N ALA A 106 10.32 -2.56 0.04
CA ALA A 106 10.61 -1.88 1.30
C ALA A 106 12.12 -1.76 1.53
N TYR A 107 12.85 -2.85 1.26
CA TYR A 107 14.29 -2.88 1.44
C TYR A 107 15.00 -1.99 0.41
N GLN A 108 14.52 -1.99 -0.83
CA GLN A 108 15.03 -1.14 -1.91
C GLN A 108 14.76 0.34 -1.63
N THR A 109 13.63 0.69 -1.00
CA THR A 109 13.35 2.07 -0.54
C THR A 109 14.39 2.54 0.49
N GLU A 110 14.87 1.68 1.38
CA GLU A 110 15.96 2.05 2.30
C GLU A 110 17.28 2.27 1.56
N GLU A 111 17.59 1.46 0.54
CA GLU A 111 18.78 1.69 -0.30
C GLU A 111 18.66 2.96 -1.15
N ALA A 112 17.47 3.27 -1.69
CA ALA A 112 17.20 4.52 -2.38
C ALA A 112 17.45 5.75 -1.48
N ILE A 113 17.07 5.67 -0.19
CA ILE A 113 17.41 6.70 0.80
C ILE A 113 18.92 6.85 0.96
N ARG A 114 19.67 5.74 1.09
CA ARG A 114 21.13 5.78 1.23
C ARG A 114 21.80 6.41 0.01
N LEU A 115 21.36 6.04 -1.19
CA LEU A 115 21.86 6.62 -2.44
C LEU A 115 21.63 8.13 -2.46
N LEU A 116 20.41 8.58 -2.17
CA LEU A 116 20.06 10.00 -2.14
C LEU A 116 20.90 10.79 -1.12
N LEU A 117 21.06 10.27 0.10
CA LEU A 117 21.89 10.89 1.13
C LEU A 117 23.39 10.89 0.77
N GLY A 118 23.82 9.93 -0.05
CA GLY A 118 25.15 9.88 -0.66
C GLY A 118 25.33 10.81 -1.87
N GLY A 119 24.31 11.58 -2.25
CA GLY A 119 24.35 12.47 -3.42
C GLY A 119 24.20 11.75 -4.76
N LEU A 120 23.72 10.51 -4.76
CA LEU A 120 23.46 9.72 -5.96
C LEU A 120 21.96 9.74 -6.29
N ASP A 121 21.65 9.75 -7.58
CA ASP A 121 20.29 9.57 -8.07
C ASP A 121 19.84 8.12 -7.78
N PRO A 122 18.71 7.89 -7.08
CA PRO A 122 18.21 6.54 -6.84
C PRO A 122 17.71 5.81 -8.10
N TYR A 123 17.48 6.52 -9.21
CA TYR A 123 16.99 5.97 -10.47
C TYR A 123 18.13 5.59 -11.42
N GLY A 124 17.97 4.48 -12.16
CA GLY A 124 18.97 3.97 -13.10
C GLY A 124 20.21 3.37 -12.43
N VAL A 125 20.10 3.02 -11.15
CA VAL A 125 21.15 2.39 -10.36
C VAL A 125 21.02 0.87 -10.45
N ASP A 126 22.16 0.20 -10.58
CA ASP A 126 22.25 -1.24 -10.40
C ASP A 126 22.24 -1.59 -8.90
N TYR A 127 21.07 -1.98 -8.38
CA TYR A 127 20.90 -2.35 -6.97
C TYR A 127 21.60 -3.68 -6.63
N THR A 128 22.11 -4.46 -7.59
CA THR A 128 22.96 -5.63 -7.28
C THR A 128 24.24 -5.23 -6.54
N THR A 129 24.70 -3.99 -6.76
CA THR A 129 25.88 -3.42 -6.10
C THR A 129 25.60 -2.96 -4.66
N THR A 130 24.32 -2.83 -4.28
CA THR A 130 23.86 -2.41 -2.94
C THR A 130 23.67 -3.61 -2.01
N SER A 131 23.15 -3.38 -0.80
CA SER A 131 22.80 -4.49 0.10
C SER A 131 21.55 -5.25 -0.35
N MET A 132 20.85 -4.83 -1.41
CA MET A 132 19.72 -5.58 -2.01
C MET A 132 20.09 -7.00 -2.43
N ARG A 133 21.36 -7.25 -2.81
CA ARG A 133 21.86 -8.61 -3.11
C ARG A 133 21.70 -9.61 -1.95
N LEU A 134 21.54 -9.12 -0.72
CA LEU A 134 21.36 -9.93 0.48
C LEU A 134 19.89 -10.29 0.72
N TRP A 135 18.95 -9.77 -0.09
CA TRP A 135 17.55 -10.10 0.05
C TRP A 135 17.32 -11.58 -0.26
N HIS A 136 16.68 -12.29 0.67
CA HIS A 136 16.62 -13.76 0.74
C HIS A 136 16.12 -14.49 -0.52
N TRP A 137 15.35 -13.86 -1.40
CA TRP A 137 14.93 -14.45 -2.68
C TRP A 137 15.95 -14.30 -3.81
N TYR A 138 16.87 -13.33 -3.74
CA TYR A 138 17.94 -13.11 -4.71
C TYR A 138 19.21 -13.93 -4.43
N VAL A 139 19.32 -14.53 -3.24
CA VAL A 139 20.50 -15.34 -2.86
C VAL A 139 20.59 -16.65 -3.66
N ASN A 140 19.48 -17.15 -4.22
CA ASN A 140 19.41 -18.47 -4.87
C ASN A 140 18.75 -18.45 -6.27
N THR A 141 18.58 -17.29 -6.90
CA THR A 141 17.90 -17.15 -8.20
C THR A 141 18.77 -16.38 -9.20
N PRO A 142 18.55 -16.54 -10.53
CA PRO A 142 19.10 -15.63 -11.52
C PRO A 142 18.75 -14.19 -11.15
N ILE A 143 19.66 -13.25 -11.42
CA ILE A 143 19.48 -11.82 -11.07
C ILE A 143 18.12 -11.34 -11.59
N ASP A 144 17.23 -10.97 -10.66
CA ASP A 144 15.91 -10.46 -10.99
C ASP A 144 16.02 -9.09 -11.66
N PRO A 145 15.38 -8.86 -12.81
CA PRO A 145 15.47 -7.58 -13.51
C PRO A 145 15.05 -6.37 -12.66
N SER A 146 14.21 -6.57 -11.64
CA SER A 146 13.83 -5.52 -10.69
C SER A 146 15.02 -4.91 -9.93
N LEU A 147 16.15 -5.61 -9.84
CA LEU A 147 17.37 -5.06 -9.23
C LEU A 147 18.01 -3.94 -10.06
N TYR A 148 17.63 -3.75 -11.32
CA TYR A 148 18.14 -2.66 -12.17
C TYR A 148 17.22 -1.44 -12.22
N HIS A 149 16.08 -1.48 -11.50
CA HIS A 149 15.06 -0.44 -11.59
C HIS A 149 14.46 -0.11 -10.22
N TYR A 150 14.42 1.16 -9.86
CA TYR A 150 13.62 1.63 -8.73
C TYR A 150 12.23 2.07 -9.19
N VAL A 151 11.27 1.14 -9.12
CA VAL A 151 9.94 1.30 -9.76
C VAL A 151 8.98 2.24 -9.04
N TYR A 152 9.35 2.76 -7.87
CA TYR A 152 8.48 3.59 -7.06
C TYR A 152 8.69 5.08 -7.33
N PRO A 153 7.63 5.91 -7.22
CA PRO A 153 7.80 7.37 -7.22
C PRO A 153 8.63 7.86 -6.04
N PRO A 154 9.20 9.08 -6.13
CA PRO A 154 10.09 9.61 -5.10
C PRO A 154 9.42 9.76 -3.73
N ALA A 155 8.11 10.05 -3.70
CA ALA A 155 7.37 10.20 -2.44
C ALA A 155 7.57 9.00 -1.50
N VAL A 156 7.72 7.79 -2.06
CA VAL A 156 7.89 6.54 -1.29
C VAL A 156 9.18 6.53 -0.47
N PHE A 157 10.30 7.06 -0.98
CA PHE A 157 11.54 7.19 -0.20
C PHE A 157 11.68 8.54 0.51
N LEU A 158 11.05 9.60 -0.01
CA LEU A 158 11.07 10.93 0.62
C LEU A 158 10.28 10.99 1.93
N LEU A 159 9.18 10.23 2.05
CA LEU A 159 8.39 10.17 3.27
C LEU A 159 9.20 9.61 4.47
N PRO A 160 9.85 8.43 4.37
CA PRO A 160 10.67 7.88 5.44
C PRO A 160 12.03 8.59 5.63
N LEU A 161 12.51 9.35 4.64
CA LEU A 161 13.83 10.01 4.67
C LEU A 161 14.14 10.78 5.97
N PRO A 162 13.25 11.64 6.53
CA PRO A 162 13.55 12.37 7.75
C PRO A 162 13.74 11.45 8.97
N ALA A 163 12.93 10.38 9.06
CA ALA A 163 13.04 9.40 10.14
C ALA A 163 14.31 8.56 10.01
N TYR A 164 14.67 8.18 8.77
CA TYR A 164 15.95 7.53 8.48
C TYR A 164 17.13 8.40 8.90
N ALA A 165 17.15 9.67 8.47
CA ALA A 165 18.25 10.59 8.76
C ALA A 165 18.41 10.83 10.26
N LEU A 166 17.29 10.95 11.00
CA LEU A 166 17.31 11.06 12.46
C LEU A 166 17.84 9.78 13.13
N ALA A 167 17.38 8.59 12.71
CA ALA A 167 17.85 7.33 13.25
C ALA A 167 19.37 7.17 13.02
N HIS A 168 19.82 7.50 11.81
CA HIS A 168 21.23 7.47 11.44
C HIS A 168 22.08 8.44 12.27
N SER A 169 21.60 9.68 12.51
CA SER A 169 22.36 10.68 13.26
C SER A 169 22.55 10.34 14.74
N VAL A 170 21.64 9.56 15.33
CA VAL A 170 21.75 9.07 16.72
C VAL A 170 22.27 7.64 16.83
N GLY A 171 22.66 7.02 15.71
CA GLY A 171 23.28 5.69 15.68
C GLY A 171 22.33 4.52 16.01
N VAL A 172 21.02 4.67 15.80
CA VAL A 172 20.05 3.59 16.01
C VAL A 172 19.62 2.95 14.68
N PRO A 173 19.31 1.64 14.68
CA PRO A 173 18.88 0.98 13.45
C PRO A 173 17.52 1.51 12.99
N PHE A 174 17.37 1.68 11.68
CA PHE A 174 16.12 2.10 11.04
C PHE A 174 15.43 0.92 10.37
N ASP A 175 14.10 0.98 10.29
CA ASP A 175 13.29 0.08 9.45
C ASP A 175 12.10 0.86 8.89
N VAL A 176 11.94 0.86 7.56
CA VAL A 176 10.88 1.62 6.87
C VAL A 176 9.47 1.22 7.33
N ARG A 177 9.28 -0.02 7.80
CA ARG A 177 7.99 -0.51 8.29
C ARG A 177 7.48 0.25 9.51
N LEU A 178 8.36 0.91 10.26
CA LEU A 178 7.95 1.80 11.36
C LEU A 178 7.18 3.02 10.84
N VAL A 179 7.60 3.56 9.69
CA VAL A 179 6.91 4.65 9.01
C VAL A 179 5.58 4.15 8.43
N ASP A 180 5.56 2.95 7.82
CA ASP A 180 4.32 2.33 7.35
C ASP A 180 3.30 2.10 8.48
N LEU A 181 3.75 1.66 9.66
CA LEU A 181 2.89 1.52 10.85
C LEU A 181 2.33 2.87 11.33
N LEU A 182 3.11 3.94 11.26
CA LEU A 182 2.62 5.29 11.57
C LEU A 182 1.57 5.76 10.56
N VAL A 183 1.80 5.52 9.27
CA VAL A 183 0.85 5.84 8.19
C VAL A 183 -0.43 4.99 8.34
N ALA A 184 -0.30 3.72 8.70
CA ALA A 184 -1.40 2.83 9.06
C ALA A 184 -2.23 3.37 10.24
N LEU A 185 -1.56 3.85 11.30
CA LEU A 185 -2.23 4.48 12.43
C LEU A 185 -3.02 5.73 12.00
N VAL A 186 -2.42 6.60 11.18
CA VAL A 186 -3.10 7.77 10.62
C VAL A 186 -4.34 7.37 9.82
N ALA A 187 -4.23 6.35 8.96
CA ALA A 187 -5.37 5.82 8.21
C ALA A 187 -6.48 5.28 9.15
N ALA A 188 -6.12 4.50 10.17
CA ALA A 188 -7.07 3.95 11.14
C ALA A 188 -7.81 5.07 11.90
N VAL A 189 -7.08 6.07 12.38
CA VAL A 189 -7.66 7.25 13.06
C VAL A 189 -8.58 8.01 12.11
N ALA A 190 -8.16 8.19 10.86
CA ALA A 190 -8.99 8.86 9.86
C ALA A 190 -10.31 8.09 9.61
N ILE A 191 -10.26 6.76 9.48
CA ILE A 191 -11.46 5.91 9.33
C ILE A 191 -12.39 6.04 10.55
N ILE A 192 -11.83 6.01 11.77
CA ILE A 192 -12.61 6.16 13.01
C ILE A 192 -13.31 7.53 13.05
N LYS A 193 -12.64 8.57 12.54
CA LYS A 193 -13.13 9.95 12.52
C LYS A 193 -14.09 10.27 11.38
N LEU A 194 -14.29 9.37 10.39
CA LEU A 194 -15.26 9.57 9.31
C LEU A 194 -16.69 9.64 9.87
N PRO A 195 -17.57 10.51 9.36
CA PRO A 195 -18.95 10.64 9.84
C PRO A 195 -19.86 9.48 9.39
N TRP A 196 -19.30 8.29 9.21
CA TRP A 196 -20.01 7.08 8.83
C TRP A 196 -20.58 6.35 10.04
N ARG A 197 -21.54 5.45 9.80
CA ARG A 197 -21.99 4.52 10.85
C ARG A 197 -20.84 3.61 11.28
N TRP A 198 -20.86 3.18 12.54
CA TRP A 198 -19.79 2.37 13.10
C TRP A 198 -19.59 1.05 12.34
N GLU A 199 -20.65 0.47 11.76
CA GLU A 199 -20.54 -0.76 10.98
C GLU A 199 -19.66 -0.57 9.75
N TRP A 200 -19.80 0.56 9.04
CA TRP A 200 -18.97 0.88 7.88
C TRP A 200 -17.52 1.11 8.26
N ARG A 201 -17.28 1.81 9.37
CA ARG A 201 -15.93 1.99 9.92
C ARG A 201 -15.30 0.64 10.26
N TYR A 202 -16.05 -0.25 10.92
CA TYR A 202 -15.60 -1.60 11.26
C TYR A 202 -15.23 -2.39 9.99
N LEU A 203 -16.10 -2.38 8.98
CA LEU A 203 -15.87 -3.10 7.73
C LEU A 203 -14.60 -2.63 7.02
N VAL A 204 -14.41 -1.32 6.90
CA VAL A 204 -13.23 -0.75 6.24
C VAL A 204 -11.96 -1.00 7.04
N LEU A 205 -11.99 -0.86 8.36
CA LEU A 205 -10.86 -1.22 9.22
C LEU A 205 -10.49 -2.70 9.09
N ALA A 206 -11.49 -3.61 9.14
CA ALA A 206 -11.25 -5.04 8.98
C ALA A 206 -10.69 -5.37 7.58
N ALA A 207 -11.31 -4.84 6.52
CA ALA A 207 -10.86 -5.08 5.15
C ALA A 207 -9.45 -4.54 4.89
N LEU A 208 -9.12 -3.36 5.40
CA LEU A 208 -7.84 -2.72 5.10
C LEU A 208 -6.68 -3.33 5.91
N PHE A 209 -6.91 -3.63 7.19
CA PHE A 209 -5.83 -4.07 8.09
C PHE A 209 -5.74 -5.59 8.27
N LEU A 210 -6.82 -6.33 8.03
CA LEU A 210 -6.84 -7.79 8.17
C LEU A 210 -6.83 -8.53 6.82
N ASP A 211 -6.73 -7.81 5.71
CA ASP A 211 -6.51 -8.43 4.41
C ASP A 211 -5.05 -8.89 4.28
N PRO A 212 -4.81 -10.21 4.13
CA PRO A 212 -3.45 -10.74 4.01
C PRO A 212 -2.73 -10.30 2.73
N PHE A 213 -3.39 -9.65 1.76
CA PHE A 213 -2.72 -9.13 0.55
C PHE A 213 -2.01 -7.79 0.78
N PHE A 214 -2.48 -6.95 1.71
CA PHE A 214 -1.80 -5.70 2.09
C PHE A 214 -0.58 -5.91 2.99
N TYR A 215 -0.35 -7.14 3.42
CA TYR A 215 0.61 -7.64 4.40
C TYR A 215 1.70 -6.66 4.91
N LEU A 216 1.31 -5.78 5.83
CA LEU A 216 2.18 -4.73 6.38
C LEU A 216 3.41 -5.27 7.12
N ALA A 217 3.35 -6.50 7.66
CA ALA A 217 4.50 -7.11 8.34
C ALA A 217 5.72 -7.28 7.42
N GLN A 218 5.48 -7.44 6.11
CA GLN A 218 6.55 -7.47 5.11
C GLN A 218 7.01 -6.06 4.70
N GLY A 219 6.24 -5.00 4.95
CA GLY A 219 6.53 -3.65 4.46
C GLY A 219 6.01 -3.37 3.06
N ARG A 220 4.92 -4.03 2.65
CA ARG A 220 4.20 -3.61 1.44
C ARG A 220 3.69 -2.19 1.61
N ASN A 221 3.97 -1.34 0.63
CA ASN A 221 3.78 0.11 0.73
C ASN A 221 2.38 0.60 0.31
N ASP A 222 1.40 -0.29 0.16
CA ASP A 222 0.05 0.07 -0.30
C ASP A 222 -0.67 1.01 0.67
N ILE A 223 -0.32 0.97 1.96
CA ILE A 223 -0.84 1.89 2.95
C ILE A 223 -0.45 3.35 2.67
N LEU A 224 0.70 3.58 2.03
CA LEU A 224 1.15 4.92 1.63
C LEU A 224 0.20 5.55 0.61
N PHE A 225 -0.49 4.73 -0.18
CA PHE A 225 -1.55 5.17 -1.08
C PHE A 225 -2.91 5.26 -0.39
N LEU A 226 -3.30 4.24 0.39
CA LEU A 226 -4.63 4.18 0.99
C LEU A 226 -4.86 5.24 2.06
N ALA A 227 -3.85 5.56 2.88
CA ALA A 227 -3.96 6.58 3.91
C ALA A 227 -4.35 7.96 3.35
N PRO A 228 -3.67 8.52 2.32
CA PRO A 228 -4.10 9.75 1.68
C PRO A 228 -5.49 9.68 1.04
N ILE A 229 -5.90 8.54 0.47
CA ILE A 229 -7.29 8.39 -0.03
C ILE A 229 -8.30 8.56 1.11
N VAL A 230 -8.10 7.88 2.24
CA VAL A 230 -8.99 7.98 3.40
C VAL A 230 -8.99 9.40 3.98
N LEU A 231 -7.82 10.03 4.09
CA LEU A 231 -7.70 11.43 4.53
C LEU A 231 -8.42 12.39 3.57
N GLY A 232 -8.33 12.13 2.26
CA GLY A 232 -9.02 12.90 1.23
C GLY A 232 -10.54 12.84 1.39
N VAL A 233 -11.07 11.63 1.58
CA VAL A 233 -12.50 11.42 1.88
C VAL A 233 -12.90 12.12 3.18
N LEU A 234 -12.11 12.00 4.24
CA LEU A 234 -12.39 12.64 5.52
C LEU A 234 -12.40 14.16 5.42
N ALA A 235 -11.44 14.75 4.70
CA ALA A 235 -11.38 16.18 4.45
C ALA A 235 -12.57 16.65 3.60
N TRP A 236 -12.96 15.86 2.59
CA TRP A 236 -14.10 16.15 1.73
C TRP A 236 -15.42 16.19 2.51
N GLU A 237 -15.65 15.17 3.36
CA GLU A 237 -16.81 15.08 4.26
C GLU A 237 -16.86 16.23 5.29
N ARG A 238 -15.73 16.86 5.57
CA ARG A 238 -15.60 18.01 6.49
C ARG A 238 -15.59 19.36 5.79
N ASP A 239 -15.97 19.41 4.52
CA ASP A 239 -15.98 20.64 3.73
C ASP A 239 -14.59 21.33 3.67
N ARG A 240 -13.52 20.53 3.56
CA ARG A 240 -12.14 21.01 3.37
C ARG A 240 -11.62 20.59 1.98
N PRO A 241 -12.16 21.15 0.88
CA PRO A 241 -11.87 20.66 -0.47
C PRO A 241 -10.39 20.78 -0.87
N MET A 242 -9.67 21.80 -0.39
CA MET A 242 -8.23 21.92 -0.65
C MET A 242 -7.44 20.80 0.02
N LEU A 243 -7.72 20.50 1.30
CA LEU A 243 -7.08 19.39 2.00
C LEU A 243 -7.43 18.04 1.36
N ALA A 244 -8.67 17.89 0.89
CA ALA A 244 -9.09 16.72 0.16
C ALA A 244 -8.29 16.55 -1.14
N ALA A 245 -8.17 17.61 -1.93
CA ALA A 245 -7.40 17.60 -3.16
C ALA A 245 -5.92 17.28 -2.93
N LEU A 246 -5.28 17.91 -1.94
CA LEU A 246 -3.89 17.62 -1.56
C LEU A 246 -3.71 16.16 -1.13
N ALA A 247 -4.64 15.61 -0.34
CA ALA A 247 -4.56 14.22 0.08
C ALA A 247 -4.71 13.27 -1.12
N PHE A 248 -5.67 13.50 -2.01
CA PHE A 248 -5.79 12.69 -3.23
C PHE A 248 -4.59 12.83 -4.18
N GLY A 249 -4.02 14.04 -4.30
CA GLY A 249 -2.78 14.25 -5.05
C GLY A 249 -1.59 13.50 -4.44
N ALA A 250 -1.52 13.43 -3.10
CA ALA A 250 -0.49 12.64 -2.41
C ALA A 250 -0.65 11.13 -2.69
N ALA A 251 -1.88 10.62 -2.78
CA ALA A 251 -2.10 9.23 -3.21
C ALA A 251 -1.50 8.93 -4.60
N ALA A 252 -1.68 9.85 -5.56
CA ALA A 252 -1.03 9.76 -6.88
C ALA A 252 0.49 9.89 -6.82
N ALA A 253 1.02 10.65 -5.86
CA ALA A 253 2.45 10.76 -5.63
C ALA A 253 3.07 9.47 -5.10
N PHE A 254 2.33 8.64 -4.36
CA PHE A 254 2.83 7.35 -3.84
C PHE A 254 2.64 6.16 -4.80
N LYS A 255 1.55 6.15 -5.57
CA LYS A 255 1.25 5.06 -6.52
C LYS A 255 0.82 5.64 -7.87
N PRO A 256 1.59 5.45 -8.96
CA PRO A 256 1.29 6.03 -10.27
C PRO A 256 -0.10 5.69 -10.82
N PHE A 257 -0.60 4.48 -10.57
CA PHE A 257 -1.94 4.08 -11.05
C PHE A 257 -3.07 4.93 -10.46
N ALA A 258 -2.86 5.63 -9.35
CA ALA A 258 -3.87 6.53 -8.80
C ALA A 258 -4.09 7.78 -9.66
N VAL A 259 -3.25 8.02 -10.68
CA VAL A 259 -3.49 9.03 -11.73
C VAL A 259 -4.86 8.86 -12.39
N PHE A 260 -5.36 7.62 -12.53
CA PHE A 260 -6.66 7.33 -13.11
C PHE A 260 -7.83 7.82 -12.25
N LEU A 261 -7.61 8.10 -10.97
CA LEU A 261 -8.62 8.69 -10.08
C LEU A 261 -8.70 10.22 -10.25
N LEU A 262 -7.63 10.87 -10.72
CA LEU A 262 -7.56 12.34 -10.78
C LEU A 262 -8.63 12.97 -11.70
N PRO A 263 -8.97 12.43 -12.89
CA PRO A 263 -10.04 12.98 -13.72
C PRO A 263 -11.41 12.93 -13.04
N LEU A 264 -11.71 11.84 -12.32
CA LEU A 264 -12.97 11.69 -11.58
C LEU A 264 -13.05 12.70 -10.42
N LEU A 265 -11.94 12.93 -9.73
CA LEU A 265 -11.84 13.91 -8.65
C LEU A 265 -11.90 15.35 -9.18
N ALA A 266 -11.29 15.64 -10.32
CA ALA A 266 -11.40 16.93 -10.98
C ALA A 266 -12.85 17.23 -11.39
N LEU A 267 -13.57 16.21 -11.91
CA LEU A 267 -15.00 16.33 -12.20
C LEU A 267 -15.83 16.58 -10.93
N LEU A 268 -15.51 15.91 -9.82
CA LEU A 268 -16.16 16.12 -8.53
C LEU A 268 -15.96 17.55 -8.03
N VAL A 269 -14.73 18.06 -8.09
CA VAL A 269 -14.38 19.44 -7.76
C VAL A 269 -15.14 20.42 -8.65
N TRP A 270 -15.19 20.19 -9.95
CA TRP A 270 -15.91 21.04 -10.90
C TRP A 270 -17.42 21.06 -10.65
N ARG A 271 -18.04 19.90 -10.40
CA ARG A 271 -19.48 19.84 -10.08
C ARG A 271 -19.80 20.61 -8.81
N ARG A 272 -18.97 20.44 -7.78
CA ARG A 272 -19.11 21.15 -6.50
C ARG A 272 -18.89 22.65 -6.66
N SER A 273 -17.87 23.07 -7.40
CA SER A 273 -17.57 24.49 -7.64
C SER A 273 -18.73 25.20 -8.33
N ARG A 274 -19.43 24.51 -9.25
CA ARG A 274 -20.64 25.02 -9.92
C ARG A 274 -21.83 25.12 -8.96
N ALA A 275 -22.08 24.07 -8.17
CA ALA A 275 -23.20 24.04 -7.23
C ALA A 275 -23.07 25.12 -6.14
N GLU A 276 -21.86 25.29 -5.60
CA GLU A 276 -21.56 26.24 -4.53
C GLU A 276 -21.05 27.60 -5.04
N ARG A 277 -21.03 27.82 -6.36
CA ARG A 277 -20.62 29.07 -7.02
C ARG A 277 -19.24 29.59 -6.55
N TRP A 278 -18.24 28.72 -6.49
CA TRP A 278 -16.88 29.11 -6.12
C TRP A 278 -16.29 30.13 -7.10
N SER A 279 -15.40 30.99 -6.61
CA SER A 279 -14.59 31.84 -7.48
C SER A 279 -13.63 31.00 -8.32
N THR A 280 -13.26 31.50 -9.50
CA THR A 280 -12.29 30.85 -10.40
C THR A 280 -10.97 30.56 -9.69
N ALA A 281 -10.47 31.51 -8.88
CA ALA A 281 -9.25 31.33 -8.10
C ALA A 281 -9.35 30.14 -7.13
N ARG A 282 -10.44 30.03 -6.35
CA ARG A 282 -10.66 28.91 -5.43
C ARG A 282 -10.72 27.57 -6.19
N GLN A 283 -11.43 27.53 -7.32
CA GLN A 283 -11.51 26.33 -8.14
C GLN A 283 -10.13 25.90 -8.64
N LEU A 284 -9.35 26.83 -9.21
CA LEU A 284 -8.01 26.55 -9.70
C LEU A 284 -7.06 26.10 -8.58
N SER A 285 -7.11 26.73 -7.41
CA SER A 285 -6.30 26.31 -6.26
C SER A 285 -6.62 24.87 -5.82
N VAL A 286 -7.90 24.50 -5.75
CA VAL A 286 -8.30 23.13 -5.38
C VAL A 286 -7.88 22.12 -6.47
N LEU A 287 -8.03 22.46 -7.75
CA LEU A 287 -7.56 21.60 -8.84
C LEU A 287 -6.03 21.45 -8.83
N ALA A 288 -5.29 22.53 -8.55
CA ALA A 288 -3.84 22.47 -8.40
C ALA A 288 -3.44 21.54 -7.25
N GLY A 289 -4.21 21.50 -6.16
CA GLY A 289 -4.01 20.56 -5.05
C GLY A 289 -3.98 19.09 -5.46
N LEU A 290 -4.68 18.69 -6.55
CA LEU A 290 -4.68 17.31 -7.05
C LEU A 290 -3.35 16.89 -7.70
N ILE A 291 -2.56 17.85 -8.18
CA ILE A 291 -1.33 17.59 -8.95
C ILE A 291 -0.09 17.98 -8.13
N LEU A 292 -0.22 18.99 -7.27
CA LEU A 292 0.90 19.59 -6.55
C LEU A 292 1.77 18.59 -5.78
N PRO A 293 1.24 17.63 -4.99
CA PRO A 293 2.09 16.67 -4.28
C PRO A 293 2.96 15.85 -5.23
N GLY A 294 2.37 15.32 -6.30
CA GLY A 294 3.08 14.55 -7.32
C GLY A 294 4.14 15.40 -8.02
N LEU A 295 3.78 16.62 -8.43
CA LEU A 295 4.71 17.55 -9.06
C LEU A 295 5.91 17.86 -8.16
N LEU A 296 5.68 18.19 -6.89
CA LEU A 296 6.73 18.55 -5.94
C LEU A 296 7.69 17.38 -5.66
N THR A 297 7.19 16.15 -5.63
CA THR A 297 8.04 14.99 -5.37
C THR A 297 8.71 14.45 -6.63
N ILE A 298 8.03 14.47 -7.78
CA ILE A 298 8.50 13.84 -9.02
C ILE A 298 9.42 14.78 -9.80
N ALA A 299 9.09 16.06 -9.91
CA ALA A 299 9.82 16.99 -10.77
C ALA A 299 11.33 17.06 -10.47
N PRO A 300 11.81 17.09 -9.20
CA PRO A 300 13.25 17.14 -8.93
C PRO A 300 14.02 15.96 -9.51
N PHE A 301 13.46 14.74 -9.41
CA PHE A 301 14.11 13.51 -9.87
C PHE A 301 13.98 13.32 -11.37
N PHE A 302 12.82 13.69 -11.93
CA PHE A 302 12.64 13.73 -13.37
C PHE A 302 13.61 14.72 -14.03
N LEU A 303 13.85 15.88 -13.42
CA LEU A 303 14.81 16.87 -13.95
C LEU A 303 16.27 16.47 -13.73
N TRP A 304 16.57 15.69 -12.68
CA TRP A 304 17.92 15.18 -12.42
C TRP A 304 18.34 14.19 -13.51
N ASN A 305 17.50 13.19 -13.81
CA ASN A 305 17.76 12.22 -14.87
C ASN A 305 16.45 11.73 -15.51
N PRO A 306 15.94 12.43 -16.54
CA PRO A 306 14.66 12.08 -17.16
C PRO A 306 14.63 10.66 -17.74
N GLY A 307 15.77 10.23 -18.31
CA GLY A 307 15.91 8.93 -18.96
C GLY A 307 15.83 7.77 -17.95
N ALA A 308 16.61 7.86 -16.88
CA ALA A 308 16.60 6.85 -15.82
C ALA A 308 15.25 6.81 -15.08
N TYR A 309 14.70 7.97 -14.73
CA TYR A 309 13.38 8.03 -14.09
C TYR A 309 12.29 7.39 -14.95
N TRP A 310 12.27 7.69 -16.25
CA TRP A 310 11.29 7.12 -17.18
C TRP A 310 11.49 5.62 -17.37
N ALA A 311 12.74 5.17 -17.52
CA ALA A 311 13.05 3.75 -17.65
C ALA A 311 12.53 2.95 -16.44
N ASP A 312 12.84 3.41 -15.23
CA ASP A 312 12.51 2.69 -13.99
C ASP A 312 11.02 2.72 -13.65
N THR A 313 10.36 3.88 -13.83
CA THR A 313 8.99 4.08 -13.33
C THR A 313 7.90 3.87 -14.39
N VAL A 314 8.26 3.95 -15.67
CA VAL A 314 7.29 3.83 -16.78
C VAL A 314 7.63 2.67 -17.70
N SER A 315 8.82 2.64 -18.30
CA SER A 315 9.16 1.62 -19.31
C SER A 315 9.19 0.21 -18.71
N PHE A 316 9.86 0.05 -17.57
CA PHE A 316 9.95 -1.24 -16.89
C PHE A 316 8.59 -1.74 -16.43
N VAL A 317 7.79 -0.88 -15.80
CA VAL A 317 6.45 -1.22 -15.27
C VAL A 317 5.43 -1.50 -16.40
N SER A 318 5.51 -0.79 -17.52
CA SER A 318 4.66 -1.04 -18.69
C SER A 318 5.13 -2.23 -19.55
N GLY A 319 6.30 -2.80 -19.23
CA GLY A 319 6.91 -3.90 -19.95
C GLY A 319 7.52 -3.51 -21.30
N SER A 320 7.67 -2.22 -21.60
CA SER A 320 8.33 -1.77 -22.83
C SER A 320 9.86 -1.81 -22.74
N ASP A 321 10.41 -1.97 -21.53
CA ASP A 321 11.84 -2.15 -21.31
C ASP A 321 12.38 -3.47 -21.92
N PRO A 322 13.64 -3.52 -22.42
CA PRO A 322 14.28 -4.76 -22.85
C PRO A 322 14.42 -5.82 -21.75
N HIS A 323 14.63 -5.40 -20.50
CA HIS A 323 14.74 -6.25 -19.30
C HIS A 323 13.44 -6.29 -18.50
N ARG A 324 12.27 -6.22 -19.17
CA ARG A 324 10.96 -6.20 -18.51
C ARG A 324 10.77 -7.28 -17.46
N TYR A 325 10.00 -6.94 -16.43
CA TYR A 325 9.59 -7.87 -15.40
C TYR A 325 8.78 -9.04 -16.01
N PRO A 326 9.07 -10.31 -15.64
CA PRO A 326 8.31 -11.44 -16.13
C PRO A 326 6.83 -11.33 -15.74
N ILE A 327 5.95 -11.67 -16.68
CA ILE A 327 4.52 -11.81 -16.41
C ILE A 327 4.35 -13.02 -15.48
N GLN A 328 3.90 -12.74 -14.26
CA GLN A 328 3.65 -13.75 -13.23
C GLN A 328 2.60 -13.27 -12.23
N GLY A 329 2.04 -14.20 -11.45
CA GLY A 329 1.13 -13.91 -10.34
C GLY A 329 -0.30 -14.39 -10.60
N TYR A 330 -1.27 -13.70 -10.01
CA TYR A 330 -2.68 -14.10 -10.03
C TYR A 330 -3.50 -13.00 -10.72
N GLY A 331 -3.78 -13.16 -12.00
CA GLY A 331 -4.51 -12.14 -12.75
C GLY A 331 -4.82 -12.51 -14.19
N PHE A 332 -5.44 -11.58 -14.92
CA PHE A 332 -5.80 -11.78 -16.32
C PHE A 332 -4.59 -12.06 -17.20
N SER A 333 -3.44 -11.44 -16.90
CA SER A 333 -2.17 -11.69 -17.59
C SER A 333 -1.72 -13.16 -17.51
N GLU A 334 -1.90 -13.80 -16.34
CA GLU A 334 -1.60 -15.22 -16.14
C GLU A 334 -2.56 -16.10 -16.95
N ILE A 335 -3.85 -15.73 -17.03
CA ILE A 335 -4.82 -16.43 -17.89
C ILE A 335 -4.38 -16.36 -19.36
N LEU A 336 -3.92 -15.20 -19.83
CA LEU A 336 -3.43 -15.05 -21.21
C LEU A 336 -2.17 -15.89 -21.49
N LEU A 337 -1.28 -16.06 -20.51
CA LEU A 337 -0.14 -16.97 -20.59
C LEU A 337 -0.59 -18.45 -20.64
N LEU A 338 -1.54 -18.84 -19.78
CA LEU A 338 -2.08 -20.19 -19.74
C LEU A 338 -2.79 -20.56 -21.05
N LEU A 339 -3.51 -19.60 -21.63
CA LEU A 339 -4.17 -19.73 -22.93
C LEU A 339 -3.20 -19.63 -24.13
N LYS A 340 -1.90 -19.41 -23.89
CA LYS A 340 -0.87 -19.24 -24.93
C LYS A 340 -1.14 -18.07 -25.89
N ILE A 341 -1.95 -17.10 -25.48
CA ILE A 341 -2.10 -15.82 -26.17
C ILE A 341 -0.81 -15.00 -26.00
N ILE A 342 -0.21 -15.08 -24.81
CA ILE A 342 1.14 -14.60 -24.54
C ILE A 342 2.10 -15.79 -24.62
N PRO A 343 3.12 -15.77 -25.49
CA PRO A 343 3.91 -16.95 -25.79
C PRO A 343 4.87 -17.36 -24.65
N SER A 344 5.33 -16.40 -23.84
CA SER A 344 6.21 -16.66 -22.70
C SER A 344 6.11 -15.54 -21.65
N PRO A 345 6.53 -15.79 -20.39
CA PRO A 345 6.52 -14.77 -19.33
C PRO A 345 7.31 -13.49 -19.66
N GLY A 346 8.35 -13.58 -20.49
CA GLY A 346 9.16 -12.42 -20.91
C GLY A 346 8.65 -11.72 -22.18
N ALA A 347 7.56 -12.19 -22.78
CA ALA A 347 7.03 -11.61 -24.01
C ALA A 347 6.36 -10.25 -23.74
N TYR A 348 6.59 -9.28 -24.63
CA TYR A 348 5.86 -8.01 -24.58
C TYR A 348 4.38 -8.27 -24.88
N PHE A 349 3.51 -7.65 -24.11
CA PHE A 349 2.07 -7.65 -24.37
C PHE A 349 1.49 -6.26 -24.08
N PRO A 350 0.71 -5.66 -25.01
CA PRO A 350 0.23 -4.29 -24.89
C PRO A 350 -0.98 -4.17 -23.95
N PHE A 351 -0.78 -4.40 -22.65
CA PHE A 351 -1.85 -4.35 -21.63
C PHE A 351 -2.59 -3.02 -21.59
N ALA A 352 -1.94 -1.92 -22.00
CA ALA A 352 -2.56 -0.60 -22.08
C ALA A 352 -3.81 -0.57 -22.96
N ILE A 353 -3.86 -1.38 -24.03
CA ILE A 353 -5.04 -1.46 -24.91
C ILE A 353 -6.23 -2.04 -24.14
N LEU A 354 -6.01 -3.13 -23.41
CA LEU A 354 -7.06 -3.77 -22.61
C LEU A 354 -7.51 -2.87 -21.45
N GLN A 355 -6.56 -2.19 -20.80
CA GLN A 355 -6.86 -1.23 -19.75
C GLN A 355 -7.70 -0.06 -20.28
N ALA A 356 -7.36 0.48 -21.44
CA ALA A 356 -8.13 1.54 -22.09
C ALA A 356 -9.54 1.08 -22.47
N LEU A 357 -9.67 -0.10 -23.08
CA LEU A 357 -10.98 -0.68 -23.41
C LEU A 357 -11.85 -0.88 -22.17
N GLY A 358 -11.27 -1.33 -21.05
CA GLY A 358 -11.97 -1.47 -19.77
C GLY A 358 -12.43 -0.16 -19.14
N THR A 359 -11.89 0.98 -19.58
CA THR A 359 -12.29 2.32 -19.09
C THR A 359 -13.36 3.00 -19.94
N LEU A 360 -13.70 2.43 -21.10
CA LEU A 360 -14.80 2.94 -21.92
C LEU A 360 -16.14 2.65 -21.23
N PRO A 361 -17.08 3.61 -21.22
CA PRO A 361 -18.42 3.35 -20.70
C PRO A 361 -19.10 2.26 -21.55
N VAL A 362 -19.61 1.24 -20.88
CA VAL A 362 -20.43 0.15 -21.46
C VAL A 362 -21.89 0.53 -21.44
#